data_AF-A0AAT9HAV4-F1
#
_entry.id   AF-A0AAT9HAV4-F1
#
_cell.length_a   1.000
_cell.length_b   1.000
_cell.length_c   1.000
_cell.angle_alpha   90.00
_cell.angle_beta   90.00
_cell.angle_gamma   90.00
#
_symmetry.space_group_name_H-M   'P 1'
#
loop_
_entity.id
_entity.type
_entity.pdbx_description
1 polymer ?
#
loop_
_entity_poly.entity_id
_entity_poly.type
_entity_poly.pdbx_seq_one_letter_code
_entity_poly.pdbx_strand_id
1 'polypeptide(L)' 'MPAHQSARRTPADSRPQPVSGIPMRDLLASCAAAAAVSTPPRAPDPRPAAEPAKDHREAA' A
#
# COMPACT_ATOMS: atom_id res chain seq x y z
N MET A 1 32.60 2.63 -45.98
CA MET A 1 32.00 1.93 -44.82
C MET A 1 32.52 2.58 -43.54
N PRO A 2 31.73 3.37 -42.80
CA PRO A 2 32.20 3.98 -41.56
C PRO A 2 32.30 2.94 -40.45
N ALA A 3 33.45 2.89 -39.78
CA ALA A 3 33.71 1.99 -38.67
C ALA A 3 32.70 2.22 -37.54
N HIS A 4 32.31 1.12 -36.90
CA HIS A 4 31.44 1.09 -35.73
C HIS A 4 31.76 2.25 -34.79
N GLN A 5 30.83 3.19 -34.73
CA GLN A 5 30.73 4.19 -33.68
C GLN A 5 30.46 3.43 -32.38
N SER A 6 31.52 2.85 -31.82
CA SER A 6 31.61 2.54 -30.40
C SER A 6 31.62 3.89 -29.70
N ALA A 7 30.45 4.52 -29.66
CA ALA A 7 30.14 5.59 -28.74
C ALA A 7 30.50 5.02 -27.38
N ARG A 8 31.67 5.44 -26.88
CA ARG A 8 32.12 5.15 -25.53
C ARG A 8 30.94 5.55 -24.65
N ARG A 9 30.21 4.58 -24.09
CA ARG A 9 29.36 4.84 -22.94
C ARG A 9 30.32 5.36 -21.89
N THR A 10 30.39 6.68 -21.80
CA THR A 10 31.16 7.34 -20.77
C THR A 10 30.52 6.92 -19.44
N PRO A 11 31.31 6.60 -18.40
CA PRO A 11 30.76 6.25 -17.09
C PRO A 11 29.87 7.35 -16.47
N ALA A 12 29.83 8.53 -17.09
CA ALA A 12 28.90 9.61 -16.80
C ALA A 12 27.41 9.22 -17.02
N ASP A 13 27.11 8.22 -17.85
CA ASP A 13 25.75 7.76 -18.15
C ASP A 13 25.18 6.80 -17.08
N SER A 14 26.03 6.20 -16.24
CA SER A 14 25.62 5.30 -15.16
C SER A 14 25.24 6.01 -13.85
N ARG A 15 25.13 7.35 -13.87
CA ARG A 15 24.70 8.07 -12.66
C ARG A 15 23.25 7.69 -12.38
N PRO A 16 22.92 7.16 -11.19
CA PRO A 16 21.54 6.89 -10.83
C PRO A 16 20.78 8.21 -10.95
N GLN A 17 19.81 8.23 -11.88
CA GLN A 17 18.94 9.37 -12.06
C GLN A 17 18.22 9.60 -10.73
N PRO A 18 18.14 10.84 -10.23
CA PRO A 18 17.37 11.13 -9.04
C PRO A 18 15.92 10.82 -9.35
N VAL A 19 15.47 9.62 -8.97
CA VAL A 19 14.05 9.30 -8.97
C VAL A 19 13.44 10.20 -7.92
N SER A 20 12.49 11.04 -8.34
CA SER A 20 11.63 11.74 -7.39
C SER A 20 10.95 10.66 -6.56
N GLY A 21 11.44 10.47 -5.32
CA GLY A 21 10.99 9.37 -4.48
C GLY A 21 9.49 9.48 -4.24
N ILE A 22 8.77 8.38 -4.42
CA ILE A 22 7.40 8.28 -3.94
C ILE A 22 7.48 8.33 -2.41
N PRO A 23 6.73 9.20 -1.72
CA PRO A 23 6.75 9.21 -0.27
C PRO A 23 6.22 7.87 0.23
N MET A 24 6.82 7.33 1.29
CA MET A 24 6.47 6.01 1.85
C MET A 24 4.96 5.85 2.11
N ARG A 25 4.28 6.95 2.47
CA ARG A 25 2.84 6.99 2.67
C ARG A 25 2.05 6.61 1.42
N ASP A 26 2.45 7.12 0.25
CA ASP A 26 1.73 6.87 -1.00
C ASP A 26 1.94 5.44 -1.47
N LEU A 27 3.12 4.86 -1.21
CA LEU A 27 3.36 3.43 -1.42
C LEU A 27 2.44 2.57 -0.54
N LEU A 28 2.36 2.88 0.77
CA LEU A 28 1.48 2.17 1.70
C LEU A 28 0.00 2.31 1.33
N ALA A 29 -0.43 3.51 0.94
CA ALA A 29 -1.79 3.77 0.47
C ALA A 29 -2.11 2.95 -0.79
N SER A 30 -1.17 2.85 -1.73
CA SER A 30 -1.31 2.04 -2.94
C SER A 30 -1.44 0.55 -2.62
N CYS A 31 -0.66 0.04 -1.66
CA CYS A 31 -0.78 -1.34 -1.18
C CYS A 31 -2.14 -1.62 -0.54
N ALA A 32 -2.66 -0.71 0.30
CA ALA A 32 -3.97 -0.84 0.92
C ALA A 32 -5.11 -0.82 -0.13
N ALA A 33 -5.01 0.07 -1.12
CA ALA A 33 -5.96 0.13 -2.22
C ALA A 33 -5.95 -1.16 -3.07
N ALA A 34 -4.76 -1.67 -3.41
CA ALA A 34 -4.64 -2.94 -4.14
C ALA A 34 -5.26 -4.12 -3.37
N ALA A 35 -5.08 -4.15 -2.05
CA ALA A 35 -5.73 -5.15 -1.21
C ALA A 35 -7.26 -5.04 -1.30
N ALA A 36 -7.82 -3.84 -1.19
CA ALA A 36 -9.27 -3.61 -1.29
C ALA A 36 -9.86 -3.93 -2.68
N VAL A 37 -9.09 -3.78 -3.76
CA VAL A 37 -9.53 -4.14 -5.12
C VAL A 37 -9.53 -5.66 -5.32
N SER A 38 -8.51 -6.34 -4.77
CA SER A 38 -8.34 -7.79 -4.90
C SER A 38 -9.21 -8.59 -3.93
N THR A 39 -9.54 -8.00 -2.77
CA THR A 39 -10.45 -8.62 -1.82
C THR A 39 -11.85 -8.06 -2.02
N PRO A 40 -12.81 -8.87 -2.50
CA PRO A 40 -14.20 -8.43 -2.50
C PRO A 40 -14.60 -8.07 -1.06
N PRO A 41 -15.40 -6.99 -0.86
CA PRO A 41 -15.76 -6.54 0.47
C PRO A 41 -16.42 -7.70 1.22
N ARG A 42 -15.91 -7.97 2.43
CA ARG A 42 -16.52 -8.95 3.31
C ARG A 42 -17.96 -8.52 3.58
N ALA A 43 -18.90 -9.44 3.42
CA ALA A 43 -20.29 -9.18 3.79
C ALA A 43 -20.30 -8.63 5.23
N PRO A 44 -21.05 -7.55 5.51
CA PRO A 44 -21.10 -6.97 6.84
C PRO A 44 -21.47 -8.07 7.84
N ASP A 45 -20.62 -8.26 8.84
CA ASP A 45 -20.85 -9.24 9.90
C ASP A 45 -22.21 -8.91 10.54
N PRO A 46 -23.13 -9.88 10.70
CA PRO A 46 -24.31 -9.65 11.50
C PRO A 46 -23.84 -9.23 12.89
N ARG A 47 -24.06 -7.96 13.24
CA ARG A 47 -23.80 -7.41 14.58
C ARG A 47 -24.22 -8.46 15.60
N PRO A 48 -23.33 -8.90 16.51
CA PRO A 48 -23.76 -9.65 17.67
C PRO A 48 -24.84 -8.80 18.32
N ALA A 49 -26.05 -9.34 18.45
CA ALA A 49 -27.10 -8.71 19.21
C ALA A 49 -26.49 -8.31 20.55
N ALA A 50 -26.63 -7.04 20.92
CA ALA A 50 -26.07 -6.51 22.16
C ALA A 50 -26.35 -7.50 23.30
N GLU A 51 -25.29 -7.99 23.93
CA GLU A 51 -25.40 -8.80 25.14
C GLU A 51 -26.36 -8.08 26.10
N PRO A 52 -27.38 -8.77 26.65
CA PRO A 52 -28.30 -8.12 27.58
C PRO A 52 -27.48 -7.58 28.73
N ALA A 53 -27.58 -6.26 28.95
CA ALA A 53 -26.97 -5.60 30.10
C ALA A 53 -27.38 -6.38 31.35
N LYS A 54 -26.40 -6.99 32.02
CA LYS A 54 -26.61 -7.56 33.35
C LYS A 54 -26.97 -6.39 34.24
N ASP A 55 -28.26 -6.26 34.51
CA ASP A 55 -28.80 -5.30 35.45
C ASP A 55 -28.36 -5.75 36.83
N HIS A 56 -27.20 -5.25 37.28
CA HIS A 56 -26.74 -5.40 38.65
C HIS A 56 -27.60 -4.47 39.49
N ARG A 57 -28.84 -4.89 39.75
CA ARG A 57 -29.68 -4.25 40.74
C ARG A 57 -29.14 -4.59 42.13
N GLU A 58 -28.40 -3.64 42.67
CA GLU A 58 -28.02 -3.50 44.08
C GLU A 58 -29.16 -3.95 45.01
N ALA A 59 -28.83 -4.86 45.93
CA ALA A 59 -29.64 -5.15 47.11
C ALA A 59 -28.87 -4.65 48.33
N ALA A 60 -29.43 -3.59 48.94
CA ALA A 60 -29.03 -2.98 50.19
C ALA A 60 -29.38 -3.85 51.41
#